data_AF-A0A3B8NID6-F1
#
_entry.id   AF-A0A3B8NID6-F1
#
_cell.length_a   1.000
_cell.length_b   1.000
_cell.length_c   1.000
_cell.angle_alpha   90.00
_cell.angle_beta   90.00
_cell.angle_gamma   90.00
#
_symmetry.space_group_name_H-M   'P 1'
#
loop_
_entity.id
_entity.type
_entity.pdbx_description
1 polymer ?
#
loop_
_entity_poly.entity_id
_entity_poly.type
_entity_poly.pdbx_seq_one_letter_code
_entity_poly.pdbx_strand_id
1 'polypeptide(L)'
;MSEQASENSQSTDENSLMRVILERICESDSALPFDEFMELALYHPNYGYYTSARQRVGSDGDFITSVSMGQCFGMILAHHFSSFIENMASDSDEVAIVEFGAEEGNLARDIMGTLSGQISESVFRKLRYVVVEPFEAKLNRLRSDFISEGLDNIEVISDLSEASIKNCVLVANEILDAFPVKRVRWNGNEWVEICVISADGTEGKELVESEKNIKSTKLIEIVKEFPTSLTEGFTVEVNLRFDDFFAEIFDVAETIYGCLIDYGFGTDAIFDPGRKGGTLRAYSKHGMLN
;
A
#
# COMPACT_ATOMS: atom_id res chain seq x y z
N MET A 1 -48.08 13.86 6.31
CA MET A 1 -47.25 14.44 5.22
C MET A 1 -45.86 14.64 5.79
N SER A 2 -45.07 13.56 5.85
CA SER A 2 -43.67 13.56 6.26
C SER A 2 -43.24 12.09 6.36
N GLU A 3 -42.73 11.52 5.27
CA GLU A 3 -41.89 10.31 5.24
C GLU A 3 -41.58 10.01 3.77
N GLN A 4 -40.47 10.54 3.28
CA GLN A 4 -39.78 10.11 2.06
C GLN A 4 -38.50 10.95 1.94
N ALA A 5 -37.43 10.53 2.62
CA ALA A 5 -36.06 10.97 2.37
C ALA A 5 -35.07 10.13 3.19
N SER A 6 -34.94 8.83 2.90
CA SER A 6 -33.83 8.04 3.42
C SER A 6 -33.64 6.73 2.65
N GLU A 7 -33.56 6.78 1.32
CA GLU A 7 -33.24 5.60 0.50
C GLU A 7 -32.82 6.07 -0.90
N ASN A 8 -31.63 6.66 -1.06
CA ASN A 8 -31.04 6.80 -2.42
C ASN A 8 -29.55 7.15 -2.55
N SER A 9 -28.70 6.98 -1.55
CA SER A 9 -27.28 7.37 -1.68
C SER A 9 -26.28 6.21 -1.81
N GLN A 10 -26.71 4.95 -1.86
CA GLN A 10 -25.80 3.79 -1.92
C GLN A 10 -25.70 3.11 -3.30
N SER A 11 -26.59 3.40 -4.27
CA SER A 11 -26.71 2.62 -5.52
C SER A 11 -26.01 3.20 -6.77
N THR A 12 -25.41 4.40 -6.68
CA THR A 12 -24.79 5.07 -7.84
C THR A 12 -23.28 4.85 -7.99
N ASP A 13 -22.54 4.53 -6.91
CA ASP A 13 -21.07 4.38 -6.95
C ASP A 13 -20.58 2.96 -7.30
N GLU A 14 -21.25 1.90 -6.87
CA GLU A 14 -20.84 0.52 -7.24
C GLU A 14 -21.00 0.27 -8.74
N ASN A 15 -21.97 0.95 -9.37
CA ASN A 15 -22.19 0.87 -10.82
C ASN A 15 -21.12 1.59 -11.64
N SER A 16 -20.27 2.45 -11.04
CA SER A 16 -19.26 3.21 -11.79
C SER A 16 -17.90 2.51 -11.83
N LEU A 17 -17.40 1.94 -10.71
CA LEU A 17 -16.14 1.18 -10.71
C LEU A 17 -16.27 -0.14 -11.48
N MET A 18 -17.37 -0.89 -11.26
CA MET A 18 -17.61 -2.13 -12.00
C MET A 18 -17.58 -1.87 -13.52
N ARG A 19 -18.18 -0.76 -13.97
CA ARG A 19 -18.14 -0.37 -15.38
C ARG A 19 -16.71 -0.13 -15.87
N VAL A 20 -15.90 0.61 -15.11
CA VAL A 20 -14.48 0.85 -15.47
C VAL A 20 -13.72 -0.49 -15.59
N ILE A 21 -13.95 -1.42 -14.66
CA ILE A 21 -13.32 -2.75 -14.70
C ILE A 21 -13.78 -3.54 -15.93
N LEU A 22 -15.09 -3.54 -16.24
CA LEU A 22 -15.63 -4.23 -17.42
C LEU A 22 -15.07 -3.65 -18.72
N GLU A 23 -14.98 -2.32 -18.83
CA GLU A 23 -14.36 -1.64 -19.97
C GLU A 23 -12.88 -2.07 -20.12
N ARG A 24 -12.13 -2.08 -19.01
CA ARG A 24 -10.72 -2.52 -19.01
C ARG A 24 -10.56 -4.00 -19.37
N ILE A 25 -11.47 -4.87 -18.93
CA ILE A 25 -11.49 -6.29 -19.33
C ILE A 25 -11.65 -6.40 -20.85
N CYS A 26 -12.58 -5.64 -21.46
CA CYS A 26 -12.81 -5.65 -22.90
C CYS A 26 -11.58 -5.21 -23.70
N GLU A 27 -10.82 -4.25 -23.19
CA GLU A 27 -9.59 -3.74 -23.81
C GLU A 27 -8.40 -4.71 -23.68
N SER A 28 -8.42 -5.59 -22.68
CA SER A 28 -7.33 -6.51 -22.34
C SER A 28 -7.59 -7.94 -22.84
N ASP A 29 -7.92 -8.13 -24.12
CA ASP A 29 -8.25 -9.44 -24.71
C ASP A 29 -9.34 -10.21 -23.91
N SER A 30 -10.30 -9.50 -23.33
CA SER A 30 -11.35 -10.04 -22.46
C SER A 30 -10.84 -10.71 -21.17
N ALA A 31 -9.61 -10.41 -20.73
CA ALA A 31 -9.06 -10.91 -19.47
C ALA A 31 -8.05 -9.94 -18.84
N LEU A 32 -8.44 -9.34 -17.72
CA LEU A 32 -7.64 -8.36 -17.01
C LEU A 32 -6.68 -9.05 -16.03
N PRO A 33 -5.36 -8.83 -16.10
CA PRO A 33 -4.46 -9.34 -15.08
C PRO A 33 -4.83 -8.89 -13.66
N PHE A 34 -4.59 -9.75 -12.67
CA PHE A 34 -5.09 -9.51 -11.31
C PHE A 34 -4.50 -8.26 -10.63
N ASP A 35 -3.24 -7.93 -10.91
CA ASP A 35 -2.60 -6.70 -10.44
C ASP A 35 -3.25 -5.45 -11.04
N GLU A 36 -3.64 -5.48 -12.31
CA GLU A 36 -4.38 -4.36 -12.93
C GLU A 36 -5.80 -4.23 -12.36
N PHE A 37 -6.45 -5.35 -12.04
CA PHE A 37 -7.71 -5.32 -11.32
C PHE A 37 -7.55 -4.70 -9.92
N MET A 38 -6.53 -5.13 -9.16
CA MET A 38 -6.21 -4.54 -7.85
C MET A 38 -5.90 -3.05 -7.96
N GLU A 39 -5.13 -2.62 -8.96
CA GLU A 39 -4.83 -1.21 -9.20
C GLU A 39 -6.12 -0.38 -9.32
N LEU A 40 -7.07 -0.83 -10.13
CA LEU A 40 -8.36 -0.14 -10.28
C LEU A 40 -9.17 -0.17 -8.98
N ALA A 41 -9.26 -1.33 -8.33
CA ALA A 41 -10.03 -1.49 -7.10
C ALA A 41 -9.48 -0.66 -5.94
N LEU A 42 -8.16 -0.52 -5.85
CA LEU A 42 -7.47 0.14 -4.74
C LEU A 42 -7.22 1.62 -5.01
N TYR A 43 -6.82 2.00 -6.22
CA TYR A 43 -6.22 3.31 -6.49
C TYR A 43 -6.89 4.10 -7.61
N HIS A 44 -7.99 3.60 -8.21
CA HIS A 44 -8.70 4.39 -9.21
C HIS A 44 -9.04 5.79 -8.68
N PRO A 45 -8.72 6.90 -9.38
CA PRO A 45 -8.77 8.25 -8.80
C PRO A 45 -10.10 8.65 -8.16
N ASN A 46 -11.22 8.15 -8.70
CA ASN A 46 -12.56 8.50 -8.23
C ASN A 46 -13.23 7.41 -7.38
N TYR A 47 -12.79 6.16 -7.50
CA TYR A 47 -13.56 5.00 -7.00
C TYR A 47 -12.71 3.97 -6.26
N GLY A 48 -11.38 4.15 -6.26
CA GLY A 48 -10.45 3.27 -5.59
C GLY A 48 -10.67 3.33 -4.08
N TYR A 49 -10.40 2.20 -3.44
CA TYR A 49 -10.49 2.09 -1.99
C TYR A 49 -9.70 3.19 -1.26
N TYR A 50 -8.43 3.41 -1.63
CA TYR A 50 -7.54 4.39 -0.99
C TYR A 50 -7.80 5.85 -1.40
N THR A 51 -8.48 6.09 -2.51
CA THR A 51 -8.77 7.44 -3.03
C THR A 51 -10.14 7.96 -2.62
N SER A 52 -11.10 7.06 -2.35
CA SER A 52 -12.46 7.45 -1.95
C SER A 52 -12.47 8.11 -0.57
N ALA A 53 -13.32 9.14 -0.39
CA ALA A 53 -13.43 9.93 0.83
C ALA A 53 -14.09 9.18 2.02
N ARG A 54 -14.05 7.85 2.04
CA ARG A 54 -14.60 7.04 3.14
C ARG A 54 -13.61 6.99 4.30
N GLN A 55 -14.12 6.96 5.52
CA GLN A 55 -13.31 6.70 6.71
C GLN A 55 -12.95 5.21 6.73
N ARG A 56 -11.67 4.88 6.56
CA ARG A 56 -11.17 3.51 6.33
C ARG A 56 -10.52 2.86 7.55
N VAL A 57 -9.89 3.67 8.40
CA VAL A 57 -9.12 3.22 9.57
C VAL A 57 -9.83 3.60 10.87
N GLY A 58 -9.84 2.68 11.83
CA GLY A 58 -10.37 2.90 13.19
C GLY A 58 -11.63 2.09 13.49
N SER A 59 -12.26 2.35 14.64
CA SER A 59 -13.43 1.58 15.13
C SER A 59 -14.61 1.59 14.15
N ASP A 60 -14.78 2.69 13.42
CA ASP A 60 -15.84 2.87 12.42
C ASP A 60 -15.36 2.61 10.97
N GLY A 61 -14.09 2.20 10.80
CA GLY A 61 -13.47 1.87 9.50
C GLY A 61 -13.58 0.39 9.13
N ASP A 62 -12.80 -0.05 8.14
CA ASP A 62 -12.75 -1.44 7.68
C ASP A 62 -11.66 -2.26 8.42
N PHE A 63 -10.62 -1.59 8.94
CA PHE A 63 -9.54 -2.23 9.71
C PHE A 63 -8.92 -1.28 10.77
N ILE A 64 -8.14 -1.89 11.67
CA ILE A 64 -7.38 -1.23 12.75
C ILE A 64 -5.90 -1.44 12.46
N THR A 65 -5.14 -0.36 12.34
CA THR A 65 -3.67 -0.38 12.20
C THR A 65 -2.98 -0.20 13.55
N SER A 66 -1.69 -0.55 13.63
CA SER A 66 -0.85 -0.31 14.83
C SER A 66 -0.90 1.15 15.32
N VAL A 67 -0.94 2.09 14.37
CA VAL A 67 -1.02 3.55 14.58
C VAL A 67 -2.37 3.96 15.19
N SER A 68 -3.45 3.27 14.85
CA SER A 68 -4.80 3.60 15.32
C SER A 68 -5.08 3.19 16.78
N MET A 69 -4.18 2.43 17.40
CA MET A 69 -4.30 1.91 18.78
C MET A 69 -3.72 2.86 19.84
N GLY A 70 -3.13 3.98 19.44
CA GLY A 70 -2.55 5.01 20.31
C GLY A 70 -1.07 5.29 20.02
N GLN A 71 -0.48 6.19 20.81
CA GLN A 71 0.83 6.80 20.52
C GLN A 71 2.04 5.87 20.74
N CYS A 72 1.85 4.77 21.47
CA CYS A 72 2.95 3.89 21.89
C CYS A 72 3.80 3.39 20.72
N PHE A 73 3.18 3.08 19.58
CA PHE A 73 3.89 2.58 18.41
C PHE A 73 4.85 3.63 17.83
N GLY A 74 4.37 4.85 17.59
CA GLY A 74 5.21 5.96 17.13
C GLY A 74 6.31 6.33 18.13
N MET A 75 6.01 6.29 19.43
CA MET A 75 7.01 6.49 20.48
C MET A 75 8.13 5.44 20.44
N ILE A 76 7.81 4.16 20.22
CA ILE A 76 8.80 3.08 20.12
C ILE A 76 9.72 3.32 18.91
N LEU A 77 9.12 3.67 17.77
CA LEU A 77 9.88 3.97 16.55
C LEU A 77 10.78 5.19 16.72
N ALA A 78 10.30 6.26 17.35
CA ALA A 78 11.12 7.43 17.67
C ALA A 78 12.34 7.08 18.54
N HIS A 79 12.14 6.31 19.61
CA HIS A 79 13.26 5.85 20.44
C HIS A 79 14.27 5.04 19.62
N HIS A 80 13.77 4.14 18.77
CA HIS A 80 14.61 3.31 17.91
C HIS A 80 15.42 4.16 16.90
N PHE A 81 14.80 5.16 16.29
CA PHE A 81 15.43 6.02 15.28
C PHE A 81 16.36 7.09 15.86
N SER A 82 16.16 7.51 17.11
CA SER A 82 16.88 8.63 17.75
C SER A 82 18.40 8.58 17.54
N SER A 83 19.03 7.44 17.82
CA SER A 83 20.48 7.26 17.69
C SER A 83 20.96 7.27 16.23
N PHE A 84 20.17 6.73 15.30
CA PHE A 84 20.49 6.77 13.88
C PHE A 84 20.43 8.20 13.34
N ILE A 85 19.40 8.95 13.74
CA ILE A 85 19.21 10.36 13.35
C ILE A 85 20.36 11.22 13.89
N GLU A 86 20.73 11.09 15.17
CA GLU A 86 21.87 11.81 15.76
C GLU A 86 23.17 11.53 15.02
N ASN A 87 23.45 10.25 14.71
CA ASN A 87 24.65 9.88 13.97
C ASN A 87 24.63 10.39 12.52
N MET A 88 23.49 10.30 11.83
CA MET A 88 23.35 10.83 10.47
C MET A 88 23.52 12.35 10.42
N ALA A 89 23.10 13.04 11.49
CA ALA A 89 23.17 14.49 11.60
C ALA A 89 24.54 15.02 12.03
N SER A 90 25.49 14.17 12.45
CA SER A 90 26.84 14.62 12.79
C SER A 90 27.63 15.09 11.56
N ASP A 91 27.31 14.51 10.41
CA ASP A 91 28.09 14.66 9.17
C ASP A 91 27.31 15.35 8.04
N SER A 92 26.03 15.67 8.26
CA SER A 92 25.15 16.30 7.26
C SER A 92 23.97 17.01 7.90
N ASP A 93 23.50 18.09 7.26
CA ASP A 93 22.25 18.78 7.61
C ASP A 93 21.04 18.24 6.81
N GLU A 94 21.27 17.32 5.86
CA GLU A 94 20.25 16.76 4.96
C GLU A 94 19.73 15.40 5.47
N VAL A 95 19.18 15.40 6.70
CA VAL A 95 18.59 14.22 7.34
C VAL A 95 17.06 14.32 7.30
N ALA A 96 16.41 13.27 6.82
CA ALA A 96 14.95 13.18 6.79
C ALA A 96 14.45 11.82 7.27
N ILE A 97 13.30 11.83 7.94
CA ILE A 97 12.45 10.64 8.06
C ILE A 97 11.51 10.66 6.86
N VAL A 98 11.38 9.55 6.14
CA VAL A 98 10.45 9.41 5.01
C VAL A 98 9.38 8.40 5.38
N GLU A 99 8.12 8.80 5.32
CA GLU A 99 6.95 7.94 5.55
C GLU A 99 6.13 7.84 4.27
N PHE A 100 5.94 6.62 3.77
CA PHE A 100 4.98 6.36 2.70
C PHE A 100 3.59 6.12 3.27
N GLY A 101 2.58 6.79 2.71
CA GLY A 101 1.18 6.52 3.03
C GLY A 101 0.79 6.80 4.47
N ALA A 102 1.08 8.00 4.99
CA ALA A 102 0.88 8.37 6.40
C ALA A 102 -0.58 8.39 6.91
N GLU A 103 -1.55 7.97 6.09
CA GLU A 103 -2.99 8.05 6.36
C GLU A 103 -3.45 9.42 6.88
N GLU A 104 -3.69 9.55 8.18
CA GLU A 104 -4.14 10.78 8.84
C GLU A 104 -2.98 11.58 9.47
N GLY A 105 -1.72 11.13 9.30
CA GLY A 105 -0.51 11.78 9.80
C GLY A 105 -0.18 11.49 11.26
N ASN A 106 -0.87 10.54 11.90
CA ASN A 106 -0.71 10.26 13.33
C ASN A 106 0.70 9.75 13.66
N LEU A 107 1.26 8.87 12.83
CA LEU A 107 2.59 8.33 13.06
C LEU A 107 3.67 9.42 12.98
N ALA A 108 3.58 10.31 11.99
CA ALA A 108 4.43 11.49 11.89
C ALA A 108 4.38 12.36 13.15
N ARG A 109 3.17 12.66 13.65
CA ARG A 109 2.98 13.45 14.90
C ARG A 109 3.61 12.76 16.10
N ASP A 110 3.36 11.47 16.27
CA ASP A 110 3.86 10.71 17.42
C ASP A 110 5.40 10.62 17.40
N ILE A 111 5.98 10.37 16.22
CA ILE A 111 7.43 10.30 16.05
C ILE A 111 8.07 11.67 16.31
N MET A 112 7.60 12.72 15.63
CA MET A 112 8.19 14.07 15.74
C MET A 112 8.00 14.66 17.15
N GLY A 113 6.82 14.45 17.75
CA GLY A 113 6.55 14.85 19.13
C GLY A 113 7.51 14.16 20.11
N THR A 114 7.74 12.86 19.95
CA THR A 114 8.67 12.11 20.81
C THR A 114 10.13 12.52 20.58
N LEU A 115 10.57 12.67 19.34
CA LEU A 115 11.94 13.06 19.00
C LEU A 115 12.32 14.44 19.54
N SER A 116 11.36 15.38 19.62
CA SER A 116 11.60 16.73 20.14
C SER A 116 12.21 16.76 21.55
N GLY A 117 11.97 15.72 22.36
CA GLY A 117 12.53 15.57 23.71
C GLY A 117 13.67 14.55 23.84
N GLN A 118 14.04 13.86 22.74
CA GLN A 118 15.00 12.75 22.78
C GLN A 118 16.32 13.04 22.09
N ILE A 119 16.28 13.80 21.00
CA ILE A 119 17.47 14.22 20.27
C ILE A 119 17.82 15.66 20.61
N SER A 120 19.05 16.07 20.33
CA SER A 120 19.54 17.42 20.58
C SER A 120 18.73 18.46 19.81
N GLU A 121 18.50 19.63 20.42
CA GLU A 121 17.72 20.71 19.80
C GLU A 121 18.31 21.14 18.44
N SER A 122 19.64 21.13 18.32
CA SER A 122 20.34 21.43 17.07
C SER A 122 20.03 20.44 15.95
N VAL A 123 19.88 19.16 16.26
CA VAL A 123 19.52 18.12 15.28
C VAL A 123 18.04 18.20 14.97
N PHE A 124 17.18 18.30 16.01
CA PHE A 124 15.73 18.35 15.82
C PHE A 124 15.28 19.53 14.94
N ARG A 125 15.91 20.70 15.07
CA ARG A 125 15.60 21.88 14.25
C ARG A 125 15.91 21.70 12.75
N LYS A 126 16.78 20.75 12.39
CA LYS A 126 17.18 20.47 11.01
C LYS A 126 16.49 19.21 10.46
N LEU A 127 16.01 18.35 11.34
CA LEU A 127 15.30 17.13 10.97
C LEU A 127 14.02 17.46 10.21
N ARG A 128 13.90 16.92 9.01
CA ARG A 128 12.65 16.94 8.24
C ARG A 128 11.92 15.62 8.40
N TYR A 129 10.59 15.68 8.37
CA TYR A 129 9.73 14.53 8.20
C TYR A 129 9.02 14.68 6.86
N VAL A 130 9.19 13.73 5.95
CA VAL A 130 8.66 13.79 4.59
C VAL A 130 7.61 12.70 4.45
N VAL A 131 6.35 13.11 4.29
CA VAL A 131 5.24 12.22 3.96
C VAL A 131 5.10 12.16 2.44
N VAL A 132 5.16 10.96 1.88
CA VAL A 132 4.88 10.70 0.46
C VAL A 132 3.42 10.25 0.33
N GLU A 133 2.59 11.09 -0.27
CA GLU A 133 1.15 10.87 -0.46
C GLU A 133 0.77 11.22 -1.91
N PRO A 134 0.58 10.24 -2.81
CA PRO A 134 0.36 10.49 -4.23
C PRO A 134 -1.03 11.07 -4.53
N PHE A 135 -1.98 11.00 -3.60
CA PHE A 135 -3.35 11.47 -3.83
C PHE A 135 -3.52 12.94 -3.43
N GLU A 136 -3.66 13.81 -4.42
CA GLU A 136 -3.69 15.28 -4.27
C GLU A 136 -4.67 15.77 -3.18
N ALA A 137 -5.88 15.21 -3.11
CA ALA A 137 -6.86 15.61 -2.10
C ALA A 137 -6.38 15.33 -0.66
N LYS A 138 -5.73 14.19 -0.44
CA LYS A 138 -5.21 13.76 0.85
C LYS A 138 -3.91 14.46 1.19
N LEU A 139 -3.02 14.62 0.20
CA LEU A 139 -1.81 15.44 0.31
C LEU A 139 -2.15 16.85 0.79
N ASN A 140 -3.11 17.51 0.14
CA ASN A 140 -3.51 18.87 0.48
C ASN A 140 -4.13 18.96 1.89
N ARG A 141 -4.91 17.94 2.29
CA ARG A 141 -5.47 17.85 3.64
C ARG A 141 -4.35 17.72 4.69
N LEU A 142 -3.46 16.73 4.55
CA LEU A 142 -2.34 16.51 5.46
C LEU A 142 -1.46 17.76 5.58
N ARG A 143 -1.13 18.38 4.44
CA ARG A 143 -0.35 19.62 4.41
C ARG A 143 -1.04 20.74 5.18
N SER A 144 -2.35 20.93 4.99
CA SER A 144 -3.13 21.92 5.72
C SER A 144 -3.16 21.64 7.22
N ASP A 145 -3.35 20.38 7.61
CA ASP A 145 -3.43 19.95 9.00
C ASP A 145 -2.10 20.22 9.72
N PHE A 146 -0.96 19.78 9.16
CA PHE A 146 0.36 20.02 9.73
C PHE A 146 0.70 21.51 9.86
N ILE A 147 0.38 22.34 8.85
CA ILE A 147 0.56 23.80 8.93
C ILE A 147 -0.27 24.40 10.06
N SER A 148 -1.53 23.97 10.21
CA SER A 148 -2.42 24.48 11.25
C SER A 148 -1.96 24.13 12.67
N GLU A 149 -1.22 23.03 12.81
CA GLU A 149 -0.63 22.54 14.05
C GLU A 149 0.76 23.16 14.33
N GLY A 150 1.33 23.93 13.39
CA GLY A 150 2.67 24.51 13.51
C GLY A 150 3.81 23.49 13.37
N LEU A 151 3.55 22.39 12.64
CA LEU A 151 4.52 21.32 12.37
C LEU A 151 5.29 21.62 11.08
N ASP A 152 6.01 22.74 11.07
CA ASP A 152 6.69 23.29 9.86
C ASP A 152 7.82 22.40 9.32
N ASN A 153 8.29 21.44 10.12
CA ASN A 153 9.30 20.46 9.74
C ASN A 153 8.72 19.17 9.16
N ILE A 154 7.38 19.08 9.01
CA ILE A 154 6.69 18.01 8.30
C ILE A 154 6.29 18.50 6.91
N GLU A 155 6.89 17.90 5.90
CA GLU A 155 6.63 18.15 4.48
C GLU A 155 5.75 17.03 3.93
N VAL A 156 4.83 17.37 3.02
CA VAL A 156 4.01 16.39 2.30
C VAL A 156 4.23 16.58 0.81
N ILE A 157 4.69 15.54 0.12
CA ILE A 157 5.02 15.54 -1.31
C ILE A 157 4.26 14.43 -2.03
N SER A 158 4.05 14.59 -3.33
CA SER A 158 3.38 13.56 -4.15
C SER A 158 4.33 12.45 -4.58
N ASP A 159 5.58 12.81 -4.82
CA ASP A 159 6.61 11.90 -5.33
C ASP A 159 7.91 12.12 -4.58
N LEU A 160 8.60 11.02 -4.23
CA LEU A 160 9.82 11.10 -3.45
C LEU A 160 10.96 11.83 -4.17
N SER A 161 10.96 11.86 -5.51
CA SER A 161 11.93 12.60 -6.32
C SER A 161 11.88 14.12 -6.13
N GLU A 162 10.81 14.64 -5.51
CA GLU A 162 10.70 16.06 -5.15
C GLU A 162 11.60 16.42 -3.95
N ALA A 163 12.01 15.44 -3.15
CA ALA A 163 12.80 15.66 -1.95
C ALA A 163 14.31 15.54 -2.21
N SER A 164 15.07 16.55 -1.76
CA SER A 164 16.53 16.45 -1.66
C SER A 164 16.92 15.83 -0.33
N ILE A 165 17.27 14.55 -0.29
CA ILE A 165 17.59 13.82 0.95
C ILE A 165 18.98 13.20 0.79
N LYS A 166 19.83 13.31 1.81
CA LYS A 166 21.12 12.58 1.79
C LYS A 166 21.07 11.37 2.69
N ASN A 167 20.57 11.58 3.91
CA ASN A 167 20.44 10.58 4.95
C ASN A 167 18.96 10.36 5.26
N CYS A 168 18.49 9.15 4.99
CA CYS A 168 17.09 8.79 5.07
C CYS A 168 16.85 7.75 6.18
N VAL A 169 15.93 8.05 7.09
CA VAL A 169 15.25 7.03 7.90
C VAL A 169 13.92 6.73 7.23
N LEU A 170 13.84 5.60 6.53
CA LEU A 170 12.63 5.19 5.83
C LEU A 170 11.70 4.42 6.78
N VAL A 171 10.43 4.79 6.80
CA VAL A 171 9.36 4.10 7.50
C VAL A 171 8.26 3.74 6.50
N ALA A 172 7.91 2.46 6.44
CA ALA A 172 6.75 1.98 5.70
C ALA A 172 5.98 1.01 6.62
N ASN A 173 4.81 1.43 7.10
CA ASN A 173 3.96 0.61 7.96
C ASN A 173 2.69 0.22 7.20
N GLU A 174 2.47 -1.07 6.98
CA GLU A 174 1.28 -1.60 6.28
C GLU A 174 1.10 -0.97 4.89
N ILE A 175 2.19 -0.91 4.13
CA ILE A 175 2.24 -0.35 2.76
C ILE A 175 2.45 -1.45 1.73
N LEU A 176 3.26 -2.47 2.06
CA LEU A 176 3.66 -3.48 1.09
C LEU A 176 2.53 -4.48 0.83
N ASP A 177 1.67 -4.75 1.82
CA ASP A 177 0.49 -5.61 1.66
C ASP A 177 -0.52 -5.05 0.65
N ALA A 178 -0.58 -3.74 0.50
CA ALA A 178 -1.52 -3.06 -0.37
C ALA A 178 -1.08 -3.05 -1.84
N PHE A 179 0.16 -3.46 -2.14
CA PHE A 179 0.68 -3.42 -3.49
C PHE A 179 -0.06 -4.41 -4.39
N PRO A 180 -0.44 -4.00 -5.61
CA PRO A 180 -1.05 -4.89 -6.57
C PRO A 180 -0.11 -6.05 -6.94
N VAL A 181 -0.63 -7.26 -6.82
CA VAL A 181 0.13 -8.49 -7.07
C VAL A 181 -0.41 -9.25 -8.26
N LYS A 182 0.51 -9.84 -9.02
CA LYS A 182 0.17 -10.92 -9.94
C LYS A 182 -0.25 -12.13 -9.13
N ARG A 183 -1.12 -12.97 -9.70
CA ARG A 183 -1.48 -14.26 -9.11
C ARG A 183 -1.19 -15.35 -10.11
N VAL A 184 -0.52 -16.42 -9.66
CA VAL A 184 -0.21 -17.57 -10.49
C VAL A 184 -0.67 -18.86 -9.81
N ARG A 185 -1.08 -19.83 -10.63
CA ARG A 185 -1.58 -21.12 -10.16
C ARG A 185 -0.85 -22.26 -10.84
N TRP A 186 -0.49 -23.27 -10.06
CA TRP A 186 0.04 -24.53 -10.56
C TRP A 186 -1.11 -25.39 -11.05
N ASN A 187 -1.18 -25.68 -12.36
CA ASN A 187 -2.24 -26.50 -12.95
C ASN A 187 -1.90 -28.01 -13.02
N GLY A 188 -0.80 -28.43 -12.38
CA GLY A 188 -0.30 -29.80 -12.43
C GLY A 188 0.79 -30.04 -13.49
N ASN A 189 0.96 -29.12 -14.44
CA ASN A 189 1.99 -29.16 -15.48
C ASN A 189 2.86 -27.90 -15.52
N GLU A 190 2.23 -26.74 -15.41
CA GLU A 190 2.90 -25.44 -15.47
C GLU A 190 2.21 -24.40 -14.58
N TRP A 191 2.91 -23.28 -14.37
CA TRP A 191 2.34 -22.10 -13.74
C TRP A 191 1.58 -21.27 -14.78
N VAL A 192 0.32 -20.97 -14.48
CA VAL A 192 -0.55 -20.09 -15.28
C VAL A 192 -0.88 -18.82 -14.51
N GLU A 193 -1.11 -17.72 -15.21
CA GLU A 193 -1.55 -16.44 -14.63
C GLU A 193 -3.06 -16.48 -14.35
N ILE A 194 -3.47 -15.98 -13.19
CA ILE A 194 -4.87 -15.74 -12.87
C ILE A 194 -5.21 -14.32 -13.32
N CYS A 195 -6.19 -14.22 -14.21
CA CYS A 195 -6.81 -12.98 -14.65
C CYS A 195 -8.26 -12.91 -14.15
N VAL A 196 -8.84 -11.72 -14.21
CA VAL A 196 -10.25 -11.43 -13.94
C VAL A 196 -10.99 -11.29 -15.27
N ILE A 197 -12.12 -11.98 -15.39
CA ILE A 197 -13.04 -11.89 -16.52
C ILE A 197 -14.46 -11.60 -16.02
N SER A 198 -15.34 -11.18 -16.92
CA SER A 198 -16.78 -11.12 -16.63
C SER A 198 -17.44 -12.46 -16.95
N ALA A 199 -18.26 -12.97 -16.02
CA ALA A 199 -18.99 -14.23 -16.21
C ALA A 199 -20.00 -14.17 -17.36
N ASP A 200 -20.66 -13.02 -17.55
CA ASP A 200 -21.70 -12.81 -18.58
C ASP A 200 -21.23 -11.95 -19.77
N GLY A 201 -19.91 -11.79 -19.96
CA GLY A 201 -19.36 -10.89 -20.98
C GLY A 201 -19.49 -9.41 -20.63
N THR A 202 -19.63 -8.51 -21.61
CA THR A 202 -19.45 -7.05 -21.40
C THR A 202 -20.56 -6.38 -20.59
N GLU A 203 -21.65 -7.09 -20.28
CA GLU A 203 -22.79 -6.59 -19.49
C GLU A 203 -22.91 -7.28 -18.11
N GLY A 204 -21.98 -8.20 -17.80
CA GLY A 204 -22.04 -9.00 -16.59
C GLY A 204 -21.78 -8.20 -15.32
N LYS A 205 -22.47 -8.56 -14.23
CA LYS A 205 -22.27 -7.97 -12.90
C LYS A 205 -21.38 -8.82 -12.00
N GLU A 206 -20.92 -9.95 -12.51
CA GLU A 206 -20.14 -10.94 -11.77
C GLU A 206 -18.76 -11.09 -12.41
N LEU A 207 -17.73 -10.89 -11.59
CA LEU A 207 -16.35 -11.07 -11.96
C LEU A 207 -15.88 -12.44 -11.47
N VAL A 208 -15.19 -13.18 -12.33
CA VAL A 208 -14.66 -14.51 -12.01
C VAL A 208 -13.19 -14.63 -12.42
N GLU A 209 -12.48 -15.52 -11.75
CA GLU A 209 -11.09 -15.84 -12.11
C GLU A 209 -11.03 -16.66 -13.40
N SER A 210 -10.00 -16.42 -14.21
CA SER A 210 -9.71 -17.19 -15.41
C SER A 210 -8.21 -17.43 -15.52
N GLU A 211 -7.83 -18.66 -15.86
CA GLU A 211 -6.43 -19.05 -16.05
C GLU A 211 -5.98 -18.72 -17.48
N LYS A 212 -4.84 -18.03 -17.60
CA LYS A 212 -4.23 -17.61 -18.86
C LYS A 212 -2.74 -17.97 -18.86
N ASN A 213 -2.18 -18.13 -20.06
CA ASN A 213 -0.73 -18.25 -20.20
C ASN A 213 -0.07 -16.95 -19.74
N ILE A 214 1.02 -17.08 -18.98
CA ILE A 214 1.79 -15.92 -18.52
C ILE A 214 2.36 -15.18 -19.73
N LYS A 215 2.02 -13.90 -19.89
CA LYS A 215 2.59 -13.03 -20.95
C LYS A 215 3.80 -12.22 -20.48
N SER A 216 3.86 -11.87 -19.19
CA SER A 216 4.92 -11.04 -18.61
C SER A 216 6.24 -11.79 -18.53
N THR A 217 7.28 -11.27 -19.20
CA THR A 217 8.63 -11.85 -19.16
C THR A 217 9.20 -11.86 -17.74
N LYS A 218 8.99 -10.79 -16.96
CA LYS A 218 9.44 -10.72 -15.56
C LYS A 218 8.78 -11.81 -14.71
N LEU A 219 7.47 -12.02 -14.89
CA LEU A 219 6.75 -13.07 -14.18
C LEU A 219 7.20 -14.48 -14.61
N ILE A 220 7.45 -14.70 -15.91
CA ILE A 220 8.00 -15.96 -16.43
C ILE A 220 9.32 -16.31 -15.76
N GLU A 221 10.26 -15.36 -15.65
CA GLU A 221 11.54 -15.62 -15.00
C GLU A 221 11.38 -15.96 -13.51
N ILE A 222 10.47 -15.29 -12.80
CA ILE A 222 10.22 -15.57 -11.38
C ILE A 222 9.62 -16.97 -11.18
N VAL A 223 8.59 -17.35 -11.94
CA VAL A 223 7.90 -18.64 -11.72
C VAL A 223 8.74 -19.86 -12.12
N LYS A 224 9.81 -19.69 -12.91
CA LYS A 224 10.76 -20.77 -13.21
C LYS A 224 11.46 -21.29 -11.97
N GLU A 225 11.66 -20.43 -10.97
CA GLU A 225 12.31 -20.77 -9.71
C GLU A 225 11.30 -21.38 -8.70
N PHE A 226 10.00 -21.41 -9.02
CA PHE A 226 8.99 -21.93 -8.11
C PHE A 226 8.95 -23.46 -8.11
N PRO A 227 8.60 -24.09 -6.97
CA PRO A 227 8.48 -25.54 -6.90
C PRO A 227 7.42 -26.08 -7.88
N THR A 228 7.73 -27.20 -8.52
CA THR A 228 6.79 -27.92 -9.40
C THR A 228 6.18 -29.16 -8.72
N SER A 229 6.69 -29.54 -7.55
CA SER A 229 6.16 -30.64 -6.73
C SER A 229 5.04 -30.16 -5.80
N LEU A 230 4.09 -29.40 -6.34
CA LEU A 230 2.94 -28.85 -5.62
C LEU A 230 1.64 -29.55 -6.08
N THR A 231 0.64 -29.53 -5.22
CA THR A 231 -0.70 -30.02 -5.56
C THR A 231 -1.33 -29.11 -6.61
N GLU A 232 -2.01 -29.67 -7.60
CA GLU A 232 -2.80 -28.90 -8.58
C GLU A 232 -3.76 -27.92 -7.89
N GLY A 233 -3.81 -26.69 -8.39
CA GLY A 233 -4.56 -25.58 -7.84
C GLY A 233 -3.81 -24.74 -6.80
N PHE A 234 -2.55 -25.06 -6.50
CA PHE A 234 -1.72 -24.23 -5.61
C PHE A 234 -1.53 -22.84 -6.20
N THR A 235 -1.89 -21.81 -5.45
CA THR A 235 -1.92 -20.42 -5.91
C THR A 235 -0.99 -19.56 -5.06
N VAL A 236 -0.22 -18.69 -5.70
CA VAL A 236 0.67 -17.73 -5.03
C VAL A 236 0.57 -16.34 -5.65
N GLU A 237 0.78 -15.34 -4.82
CA GLU A 237 0.90 -13.94 -5.19
C GLU A 237 2.36 -13.59 -5.52
N VAL A 238 2.57 -12.80 -6.57
CA VAL A 238 3.89 -12.31 -6.99
C VAL A 238 3.83 -10.79 -7.12
N ASN A 239 4.58 -10.09 -6.28
CA ASN A 239 4.71 -8.64 -6.36
C ASN A 239 5.83 -8.28 -7.34
N LEU A 240 5.48 -7.64 -8.45
CA LEU A 240 6.47 -7.21 -9.46
C LEU A 240 7.01 -5.80 -9.22
N ARG A 241 6.44 -5.05 -8.27
CA ARG A 241 6.69 -3.61 -8.05
C ARG A 241 7.71 -3.32 -6.95
N PHE A 242 8.09 -4.32 -6.16
CA PHE A 242 9.08 -4.10 -5.09
C PHE A 242 10.39 -3.54 -5.64
N ASP A 243 10.91 -4.07 -6.75
CA ASP A 243 12.16 -3.57 -7.33
C ASP A 243 12.08 -2.07 -7.67
N ASP A 244 10.96 -1.65 -8.28
CA ASP A 244 10.76 -0.26 -8.70
C ASP A 244 10.59 0.66 -7.49
N PHE A 245 9.79 0.25 -6.50
CA PHE A 245 9.59 0.98 -5.25
C PHE A 245 10.91 1.20 -4.49
N PHE A 246 11.74 0.17 -4.38
CA PHE A 246 13.04 0.32 -3.73
C PHE A 246 14.03 1.12 -4.57
N ALA A 247 13.97 1.03 -5.91
CA ALA A 247 14.81 1.85 -6.79
C ALA A 247 14.53 3.35 -6.59
N GLU A 248 13.26 3.76 -6.51
CA GLU A 248 12.89 5.15 -6.23
C GLU A 248 13.49 5.65 -4.90
N ILE A 249 13.50 4.80 -3.88
CA ILE A 249 14.08 5.12 -2.57
C ILE A 249 15.61 5.22 -2.64
N PHE A 250 16.26 4.30 -3.37
CA PHE A 250 17.72 4.29 -3.50
C PHE A 250 18.26 5.41 -4.39
N ASP A 251 17.44 5.93 -5.31
CA ASP A 251 17.82 7.03 -6.18
C ASP A 251 17.87 8.39 -5.46
N VAL A 252 17.09 8.54 -4.38
CA VAL A 252 16.96 9.83 -3.68
C VAL A 252 17.86 9.99 -2.46
N ALA A 253 18.54 8.94 -1.97
CA ALA A 253 19.31 9.01 -0.73
C ALA A 253 20.61 8.18 -0.79
N GLU A 254 21.70 8.73 -0.26
CA GLU A 254 23.00 8.06 -0.21
C GLU A 254 23.08 7.04 0.94
N THR A 255 22.52 7.40 2.10
CA THR A 255 22.49 6.54 3.29
C THR A 255 21.06 6.31 3.71
N ILE A 256 20.68 5.04 3.87
CA ILE A 256 19.31 4.67 4.21
C ILE A 256 19.30 3.72 5.40
N TYR A 257 18.50 4.05 6.40
CA TYR A 257 18.07 3.14 7.45
C TYR A 257 16.58 2.85 7.25
N GLY A 258 16.24 1.65 6.78
CA GLY A 258 14.86 1.28 6.46
C GLY A 258 14.19 0.44 7.55
N CYS A 259 12.97 0.82 7.92
CA CYS A 259 12.08 0.06 8.79
C CYS A 259 10.75 -0.18 8.06
N LEU A 260 10.59 -1.38 7.52
CA LEU A 260 9.38 -1.82 6.82
C LEU A 260 8.65 -2.82 7.71
N ILE A 261 7.42 -2.48 8.08
CA ILE A 261 6.62 -3.19 9.07
C ILE A 261 5.35 -3.63 8.37
N ASP A 262 5.26 -4.93 8.13
CA ASP A 262 4.15 -5.52 7.40
C ASP A 262 3.93 -6.98 7.83
N TYR A 263 2.73 -7.50 7.58
CA TYR A 263 2.40 -8.90 7.79
C TYR A 263 2.97 -9.74 6.66
N GLY A 264 3.73 -10.77 7.00
CA GLY A 264 4.33 -11.61 5.99
C GLY A 264 4.92 -12.90 6.52
N PHE A 265 5.50 -13.65 5.59
CA PHE A 265 6.17 -14.92 5.85
C PHE A 265 7.51 -14.93 5.14
N GLY A 266 8.44 -15.76 5.61
CA GLY A 266 9.61 -16.13 4.81
C GLY A 266 9.20 -16.93 3.58
N THR A 267 10.03 -16.93 2.54
CA THR A 267 9.76 -17.57 1.24
C THR A 267 9.27 -19.01 1.35
N ASP A 268 9.90 -19.82 2.21
CA ASP A 268 9.55 -21.23 2.39
C ASP A 268 8.11 -21.44 2.88
N ALA A 269 7.59 -20.49 3.67
CA ALA A 269 6.25 -20.57 4.23
C ALA A 269 5.15 -20.12 3.24
N ILE A 270 5.52 -19.52 2.11
CA ILE A 270 4.59 -19.23 1.00
C ILE A 270 4.20 -20.53 0.29
N PHE A 271 5.15 -21.46 0.13
CA PHE A 271 4.93 -22.75 -0.54
C PHE A 271 4.51 -23.88 0.42
N ASP A 272 4.10 -23.55 1.64
CA ASP A 272 3.55 -24.53 2.58
C ASP A 272 2.29 -25.19 1.98
N PRO A 273 2.21 -26.54 1.90
CA PRO A 273 1.05 -27.24 1.34
C PRO A 273 -0.30 -26.89 1.98
N GLY A 274 -0.29 -26.43 3.24
CA GLY A 274 -1.48 -25.92 3.94
C GLY A 274 -2.00 -24.58 3.42
N ARG A 275 -1.22 -23.85 2.60
CA ARG A 275 -1.55 -22.52 2.06
C ARG A 275 -1.86 -22.57 0.56
N LYS A 276 -2.65 -23.57 0.14
CA LYS A 276 -3.00 -23.77 -1.27
C LYS A 276 -3.62 -22.54 -1.98
N GLY A 277 -4.37 -21.72 -1.25
CA GLY A 277 -5.09 -20.57 -1.82
C GLY A 277 -4.34 -19.23 -1.82
N GLY A 278 -3.06 -19.22 -1.43
CA GLY A 278 -2.30 -17.98 -1.30
C GLY A 278 -2.66 -17.15 -0.06
N THR A 279 -2.14 -15.93 0.00
CA THR A 279 -2.32 -14.98 1.12
C THR A 279 -3.30 -13.86 0.83
N LEU A 280 -3.76 -13.68 -0.40
CA LEU A 280 -4.67 -12.57 -0.73
C LEU A 280 -5.97 -12.68 0.08
N ARG A 281 -6.39 -11.56 0.69
CA ARG A 281 -7.65 -11.44 1.45
C ARG A 281 -8.34 -10.14 1.07
N ALA A 282 -9.66 -10.12 1.20
CA ALA A 282 -10.45 -8.89 1.14
C ALA A 282 -11.17 -8.71 2.48
N TYR A 283 -11.16 -7.49 2.99
CA TYR A 283 -11.82 -7.13 4.25
C TYR A 283 -12.84 -6.04 4.00
N SER A 284 -13.98 -6.11 4.70
CA SER A 284 -14.98 -5.06 4.72
C SER A 284 -15.70 -5.07 6.06
N LYS A 285 -15.83 -3.89 6.69
CA LYS A 285 -16.52 -3.68 7.97
C LYS A 285 -16.03 -4.64 9.06
N HIS A 286 -14.71 -4.77 9.21
CA HIS A 286 -14.02 -5.68 10.14
C HIS A 286 -14.29 -7.18 9.90
N GLY A 287 -14.86 -7.55 8.75
CA GLY A 287 -15.12 -8.92 8.34
C GLY A 287 -14.23 -9.32 7.16
N MET A 288 -13.72 -10.55 7.19
CA MET A 288 -13.08 -11.14 6.02
C MET A 288 -14.16 -11.59 5.03
N LEU A 289 -14.05 -11.14 3.78
CA LEU A 289 -14.90 -11.60 2.68
C LEU A 289 -14.37 -12.95 2.19
N ASN A 290 -15.29 -13.89 1.91
CA ASN A 290 -14.98 -15.23 1.40
C ASN A 290 -15.05 -15.28 -0.11
#